data_AF-I4EL67-F1
#
_entry.id   AF-I4EL67-F1
#
_cell.length_a   1.000
_cell.length_b   1.000
_cell.length_c   1.000
_cell.angle_alpha   90.00
_cell.angle_beta   90.00
_cell.angle_gamma   90.00
#
_symmetry.space_group_name_H-M   'P 1'
#
loop_
_entity.id
_entity.type
_entity.pdbx_description
1 polymer ?
#
loop_
_entity_poly.entity_id
_entity_poly.type
_entity_poly.pdbx_seq_one_letter_code
_entity_poly.pdbx_strand_id
1 'polypeptide(L)'
;MVTGSTMPAWGPRLGIPACYRWMRHYRSLRRLYPLWRTLCQAKPEIALNSPLSPLADALALRDLDFRLYRRVVEIRDGLLALRPYVDPKITAITHTLCREAGLPHEEAQAAVEAARLAAALHARELGCRIHHITVAPAILGGLDLATEVAVLERIARYHKRSTLVARAVAQLEQEAAPRVDTFT
;
A
#
# COMPACT_ATOMS: atom_id res chain seq x y z
N MET A 1 12.35 -25.68 53.69
CA MET A 1 11.53 -24.79 52.84
C MET A 1 11.53 -25.35 51.44
N VAL A 2 10.40 -25.93 51.00
CA VAL A 2 10.23 -26.40 49.61
C VAL A 2 9.64 -25.23 48.83
N THR A 3 10.45 -24.53 48.05
CA THR A 3 9.96 -23.61 47.04
C THR A 3 9.37 -24.43 45.89
N GLY A 4 8.05 -24.58 45.89
CA GLY A 4 7.31 -25.12 44.75
C GLY A 4 7.38 -24.14 43.59
N SER A 5 8.24 -24.44 42.61
CA SER A 5 8.25 -23.75 41.32
C SER A 5 7.01 -24.16 40.54
N THR A 6 6.01 -23.30 40.44
CA THR A 6 4.92 -23.41 39.47
C THR A 6 5.48 -23.13 38.08
N MET A 7 6.22 -24.08 37.51
CA MET A 7 6.41 -24.10 36.06
C MET A 7 5.03 -24.40 35.46
N PRO A 8 4.43 -23.49 34.67
CA PRO A 8 3.20 -23.82 33.99
C PRO A 8 3.54 -24.89 32.95
N ALA A 9 3.03 -26.10 33.16
CA ALA A 9 3.11 -27.22 32.23
C ALA A 9 2.23 -27.00 30.99
N TRP A 10 2.22 -25.79 30.42
CA TRP A 10 1.54 -25.48 29.17
C TRP A 10 2.57 -25.64 28.06
N GLY A 11 2.76 -26.90 27.66
CA GLY A 11 3.73 -27.30 26.66
C GLY A 11 3.58 -26.60 25.30
N PRO A 12 4.53 -26.83 24.38
CA PRO A 12 4.78 -26.02 23.17
C PRO A 12 3.74 -26.17 22.03
N ARG A 13 2.50 -26.61 22.30
CA ARG A 13 1.53 -26.95 21.24
C ARG A 13 0.22 -26.13 21.23
N LEU A 14 -0.09 -25.35 22.26
CA LEU A 14 -1.40 -24.66 22.34
C LEU A 14 -1.37 -23.15 22.04
N GLY A 15 -0.19 -22.51 21.96
CA GLY A 15 -0.10 -21.05 21.80
C GLY A 15 0.76 -20.55 20.65
N ILE A 16 1.76 -21.30 20.20
CA ILE A 16 2.77 -20.79 19.25
C ILE A 16 2.15 -20.39 17.89
N PRO A 17 1.28 -21.20 17.26
CA PRO A 17 0.66 -20.82 15.99
C PRO A 17 -0.24 -19.59 16.11
N ALA A 18 -0.99 -19.48 17.21
CA ALA A 18 -1.86 -18.33 17.49
C ALA A 18 -1.05 -17.05 17.71
N CYS A 19 0.04 -17.13 18.49
CA CYS A 19 0.97 -16.02 18.71
C CYS A 19 1.66 -15.59 17.40
N TYR A 20 2.10 -16.54 16.57
CA TYR A 20 2.71 -16.24 15.28
C TYR A 20 1.73 -15.54 14.34
N ARG A 21 0.49 -16.05 14.23
CA ARG A 21 -0.57 -15.43 13.44
C ARG A 21 -0.88 -14.02 13.92
N TRP A 22 -1.06 -13.84 15.24
CA TRP A 22 -1.28 -12.54 15.86
C TRP A 22 -0.14 -11.56 15.54
N MET A 23 1.11 -11.98 15.72
CA MET A 23 2.29 -11.15 15.45
C MET A 23 2.40 -10.78 13.97
N ARG A 24 2.07 -11.72 13.07
CA ARG A 24 2.03 -11.47 11.62
C ARG A 24 1.00 -10.41 11.28
N HIS A 25 -0.23 -10.54 11.76
CA HIS A 25 -1.29 -9.56 11.49
C HIS A 25 -0.99 -8.19 12.10
N TYR A 26 -0.43 -8.15 13.30
CA TYR A 26 0.04 -6.91 13.91
C TYR A 26 1.10 -6.22 13.03
N ARG A 27 2.10 -6.97 12.55
CA ARG A 27 3.14 -6.45 11.66
C ARG A 27 2.55 -5.94 10.35
N SER A 28 1.61 -6.67 9.75
CA SER A 28 0.93 -6.25 8.53
C SER A 28 0.13 -4.96 8.73
N LEU A 29 -0.63 -4.84 9.81
CA LEU A 29 -1.33 -3.61 10.16
C LEU A 29 -0.37 -2.40 10.24
N ARG A 30 0.79 -2.59 10.89
CA ARG A 30 1.82 -1.54 11.02
C ARG A 30 2.49 -1.19 9.68
N ARG A 31 2.71 -2.16 8.80
CA ARG A 31 3.30 -1.95 7.48
C ARG A 31 2.35 -1.26 6.50
N LEU A 32 1.07 -1.59 6.58
CA LEU A 32 0.03 -1.02 5.74
C LEU A 32 -0.47 0.35 6.23
N TYR A 33 -0.27 0.68 7.51
CA TYR A 33 -0.76 1.93 8.10
C TYR A 33 -0.38 3.21 7.32
N PRO A 34 0.88 3.42 6.88
CA PRO A 34 1.23 4.65 6.16
C PRO A 34 0.46 4.79 4.85
N LEU A 35 0.36 3.70 4.08
CA LEU A 35 -0.39 3.65 2.82
C LEU A 35 -1.87 3.94 3.06
N TRP A 36 -2.48 3.24 4.02
CA TRP A 36 -3.87 3.43 4.42
C TRP A 36 -4.14 4.88 4.86
N ARG A 37 -3.27 5.45 5.69
CA ARG A 37 -3.42 6.83 6.17
C ARG A 37 -3.41 7.83 5.03
N THR A 38 -2.48 7.68 4.07
CA THR A 38 -2.42 8.54 2.89
C THR A 38 -3.74 8.47 2.10
N LEU A 39 -4.30 7.27 1.91
CA LEU A 39 -5.59 7.05 1.23
C LEU A 39 -6.78 7.64 2.01
N CYS A 40 -6.80 7.54 3.34
CA CYS A 40 -7.86 8.13 4.16
C CYS A 40 -7.78 9.66 4.19
N GLN A 41 -6.59 10.25 4.19
CA GLN A 41 -6.40 11.70 4.09
C GLN A 41 -6.85 12.22 2.72
N ALA A 42 -6.53 11.44 1.69
CA ALA A 42 -6.91 11.64 0.31
C ALA A 42 -8.41 11.68 0.06
N LYS A 43 -9.15 10.73 0.66
CA LYS A 43 -10.60 10.64 0.58
C LYS A 43 -11.14 10.09 1.90
N PRO A 44 -11.57 10.98 2.81
CA PRO A 44 -12.03 10.59 4.15
C PRO A 44 -13.19 9.59 4.13
N GLU A 45 -14.04 9.62 3.10
CA GLU A 45 -15.18 8.74 2.91
C GLU A 45 -14.83 7.24 2.81
N ILE A 46 -13.57 6.91 2.52
CA ILE A 46 -13.11 5.51 2.47
C ILE A 46 -12.98 4.91 3.87
N ALA A 47 -12.67 5.74 4.86
CA ALA A 47 -12.43 5.27 6.22
C ALA A 47 -13.76 5.13 6.95
N LEU A 48 -14.14 3.90 7.32
CA LEU A 48 -15.39 3.71 8.06
C LEU A 48 -15.31 4.28 9.49
N ASN A 49 -14.10 4.52 10.01
CA ASN A 49 -13.82 5.23 11.26
C ASN A 49 -12.76 6.30 10.97
N SER A 50 -12.80 7.43 11.69
CA SER A 50 -11.74 8.44 11.59
C SER A 50 -10.36 7.81 11.81
N PRO A 51 -9.36 8.16 10.99
CA PRO A 51 -8.07 7.52 11.07
C PRO A 51 -7.40 7.81 12.41
N LEU A 52 -7.09 6.74 13.16
CA LEU A 52 -6.37 6.82 14.43
C LEU A 52 -4.99 7.45 14.22
N SER A 53 -4.45 8.09 15.26
CA SER A 53 -3.04 8.50 15.25
C SER A 53 -2.13 7.26 15.17
N PRO A 54 -0.87 7.40 14.69
CA PRO A 54 0.03 6.25 14.53
C PRO A 54 0.26 5.46 15.83
N LEU A 55 0.27 6.16 16.97
CA LEU A 55 0.42 5.55 18.29
C LEU A 55 -0.88 4.85 18.73
N ALA A 56 -2.03 5.49 18.56
CA ALA A 56 -3.32 4.89 18.90
C ALA A 56 -3.60 3.64 18.06
N ASP A 57 -3.29 3.66 16.76
CA ASP A 57 -3.44 2.50 15.88
C ASP A 57 -2.52 1.34 16.27
N ALA A 58 -1.30 1.66 16.71
CA ALA A 58 -0.32 0.68 17.18
C ALA A 58 -0.71 0.04 18.52
N LEU A 59 -1.40 0.76 19.39
CA LEU A 59 -1.84 0.27 20.71
C LEU A 59 -3.18 -0.45 20.66
N ALA A 60 -3.95 -0.32 19.57
CA ALA A 60 -5.09 -1.19 19.33
C ALA A 60 -4.57 -2.62 19.06
N LEU A 61 -4.70 -3.52 20.04
CA LEU A 61 -4.20 -4.90 19.96
C LEU A 61 -5.32 -5.95 19.84
N ARG A 62 -6.58 -5.51 19.93
CA ARG A 62 -7.78 -6.36 19.85
C ARG A 62 -8.18 -6.60 18.39
N ASP A 63 -8.76 -7.78 18.15
CA ASP A 63 -9.40 -8.17 16.88
C ASP A 63 -8.54 -7.91 15.64
N LEU A 64 -7.25 -8.25 15.71
CA LEU A 64 -6.27 -7.97 14.65
C LEU A 64 -6.67 -8.57 13.29
N ASP A 65 -7.32 -9.74 13.29
CA ASP A 65 -7.79 -10.40 12.08
C ASP A 65 -8.83 -9.53 11.35
N PHE A 66 -9.85 -9.08 12.09
CA PHE A 66 -10.90 -8.22 11.55
C PHE A 66 -10.35 -6.84 11.16
N ARG A 67 -9.46 -6.26 11.97
CA ARG A 67 -8.82 -4.98 11.65
C ARG A 67 -7.96 -5.06 10.40
N LEU A 68 -7.23 -6.15 10.20
CA LEU A 68 -6.43 -6.34 9.01
C LEU A 68 -7.31 -6.49 7.79
N TYR A 69 -8.35 -7.34 7.87
CA TYR A 69 -9.34 -7.48 6.79
C TYR A 69 -9.94 -6.13 6.40
N ARG A 70 -10.43 -5.37 7.39
CA ARG A 70 -11.01 -4.04 7.15
C ARG A 70 -10.00 -3.07 6.54
N ARG A 71 -8.76 -3.04 7.03
CA ARG A 71 -7.72 -2.18 6.46
C ARG A 71 -7.43 -2.52 4.99
N VAL A 72 -7.47 -3.80 4.62
CA VAL A 72 -7.32 -4.23 3.22
C VAL A 72 -8.46 -3.72 2.36
N VAL A 73 -9.72 -3.88 2.82
CA VAL A 73 -10.90 -3.35 2.11
C VAL A 73 -10.84 -1.83 1.95
N GLU A 74 -10.53 -1.10 3.02
CA GLU A 74 -10.39 0.36 2.96
C GLU A 74 -9.25 0.78 2.00
N ILE A 75 -8.12 0.04 1.95
CA ILE A 75 -7.08 0.31 0.95
C ILE A 75 -7.61 0.07 -0.47
N ARG A 76 -8.31 -1.04 -0.73
CA ARG A 76 -8.91 -1.33 -2.05
C ARG A 76 -9.83 -0.21 -2.51
N ASP A 77 -10.73 0.21 -1.64
CA ASP A 77 -11.70 1.27 -1.93
C ASP A 77 -10.99 2.60 -2.23
N GLY A 78 -9.87 2.88 -1.54
CA GLY A 78 -9.04 4.04 -1.84
C GLY A 78 -8.33 3.97 -3.18
N LEU A 79 -7.79 2.80 -3.54
CA LEU A 79 -7.20 2.59 -4.86
C LEU A 79 -8.25 2.73 -5.97
N LEU A 80 -9.46 2.19 -5.76
CA LEU A 80 -10.58 2.34 -6.69
C LEU A 80 -11.00 3.81 -6.85
N ALA A 81 -11.09 4.56 -5.75
CA ALA A 81 -11.46 5.96 -5.75
C ALA A 81 -10.43 6.86 -6.46
N LEU A 82 -9.17 6.42 -6.53
CA LEU A 82 -8.10 7.15 -7.21
C LEU A 82 -7.98 6.86 -8.70
N ARG A 83 -8.69 5.85 -9.23
CA ARG A 83 -8.64 5.50 -10.67
C ARG A 83 -8.86 6.68 -11.62
N PRO A 84 -9.78 7.63 -11.37
CA PRO A 84 -9.99 8.78 -12.26
C PRO A 84 -8.81 9.76 -12.34
N TYR A 85 -7.77 9.57 -11.53
CA TYR A 85 -6.59 10.44 -11.46
C TYR A 85 -5.31 9.75 -11.97
N VAL A 86 -5.40 8.49 -12.39
CA VAL A 86 -4.24 7.72 -12.86
C VAL A 86 -3.95 8.04 -14.33
N ASP A 87 -2.82 8.70 -14.59
CA ASP A 87 -2.29 8.87 -15.94
C ASP A 87 -1.70 7.54 -16.45
N PRO A 88 -2.14 6.99 -17.60
CA PRO A 88 -1.59 5.74 -18.14
C PRO A 88 -0.07 5.81 -18.42
N LYS A 89 0.49 6.98 -18.73
CA LYS A 89 1.93 7.15 -19.03
C LYS A 89 2.83 6.72 -17.87
N ILE A 90 2.40 6.93 -16.61
CA ILE A 90 3.18 6.53 -15.43
C ILE A 90 3.50 5.04 -15.45
N THR A 91 2.63 4.22 -16.04
CA THR A 91 2.84 2.77 -16.18
C THR A 91 4.05 2.49 -17.06
N ALA A 92 4.10 3.10 -18.24
CA ALA A 92 5.17 2.88 -19.22
C ALA A 92 6.51 3.42 -18.72
N ILE A 93 6.50 4.62 -18.11
CA ILE A 93 7.68 5.23 -17.49
C ILE A 93 8.23 4.30 -16.40
N THR A 94 7.37 3.87 -15.47
CA THR A 94 7.78 3.03 -14.34
C THR A 94 8.27 1.66 -14.80
N HIS A 95 7.65 1.04 -15.81
CA HIS A 95 8.11 -0.22 -16.38
C HIS A 95 9.52 -0.11 -16.98
N THR A 96 9.79 0.97 -17.71
CA THR A 96 11.12 1.23 -18.28
C THR A 96 12.16 1.34 -17.18
N LEU A 97 11.90 2.15 -16.14
CA LEU A 97 12.79 2.29 -15.00
C LEU A 97 12.99 0.97 -14.23
N CYS A 98 11.94 0.16 -14.09
CA CYS A 98 12.05 -1.14 -13.43
C CYS A 98 12.94 -2.12 -14.22
N ARG A 99 12.81 -2.12 -15.55
CA ARG A 99 13.64 -2.93 -16.44
C ARG A 99 15.11 -2.51 -16.37
N GLU A 100 15.38 -1.22 -16.39
CA GLU A 100 16.74 -0.67 -16.25
C GLU A 100 17.38 -1.02 -14.92
N ALA A 101 16.60 -1.05 -13.83
CA ALA A 101 17.08 -1.47 -12.52
C ALA A 101 17.13 -2.99 -12.33
N GLY A 102 16.75 -3.79 -13.33
CA GLY A 102 16.76 -5.25 -13.26
C GLY A 102 15.80 -5.83 -12.22
N LEU A 103 14.69 -5.16 -11.93
CA LEU A 103 13.74 -5.63 -10.93
C LEU A 103 13.01 -6.90 -11.39
N PRO A 104 12.84 -7.90 -10.51
CA PRO A 104 12.02 -9.06 -10.81
C PRO A 104 10.56 -8.65 -11.00
N HIS A 105 9.81 -9.45 -11.76
CA HIS A 105 8.46 -9.11 -12.21
C HIS A 105 7.52 -8.66 -11.09
N GLU A 106 7.49 -9.38 -9.95
CA GLU A 106 6.62 -9.03 -8.82
C GLU A 106 6.97 -7.69 -8.16
N GLU A 107 8.26 -7.37 -8.07
CA GLU A 107 8.73 -6.11 -7.50
C GLU A 107 8.49 -4.95 -8.48
N ALA A 108 8.67 -5.19 -9.78
CA ALA A 108 8.33 -4.23 -10.83
C ALA A 108 6.83 -3.90 -10.83
N GLN A 109 5.95 -4.91 -10.69
CA GLN A 109 4.50 -4.69 -10.55
C GLN A 109 4.17 -3.84 -9.32
N ALA A 110 4.76 -4.15 -8.16
CA ALA A 110 4.55 -3.37 -6.94
C ALA A 110 5.04 -1.92 -7.08
N ALA A 111 6.15 -1.70 -7.77
CA ALA A 111 6.68 -0.37 -8.07
C ALA A 111 5.75 0.42 -9.01
N VAL A 112 5.21 -0.23 -10.05
CA VAL A 112 4.23 0.38 -10.98
C VAL A 112 2.97 0.81 -10.24
N GLU A 113 2.41 -0.05 -9.38
CA GLU A 113 1.22 0.30 -8.60
C GLU A 113 1.49 1.44 -7.61
N ALA A 114 2.65 1.42 -6.95
CA ALA A 114 3.05 2.52 -6.06
C ALA A 114 3.23 3.85 -6.81
N ALA A 115 3.78 3.82 -8.04
CA ALA A 115 3.94 5.00 -8.87
C ALA A 115 2.61 5.55 -9.39
N ARG A 116 1.70 4.67 -9.84
CA ARG A 116 0.32 5.05 -10.19
C ARG A 116 -0.39 5.72 -9.03
N LEU A 117 -0.28 5.14 -7.84
CA LEU A 117 -0.85 5.70 -6.62
C LEU A 117 -0.26 7.09 -6.31
N ALA A 118 1.06 7.24 -6.33
CA ALA A 118 1.72 8.51 -6.05
C ALA A 118 1.30 9.61 -7.05
N ALA A 119 1.31 9.30 -8.35
CA ALA A 119 0.87 10.22 -9.39
C ALA A 119 -0.61 10.59 -9.25
N ALA A 120 -1.48 9.63 -8.95
CA ALA A 120 -2.91 9.86 -8.77
C ALA A 120 -3.22 10.72 -7.54
N LEU A 121 -2.48 10.53 -6.44
CA LEU A 121 -2.58 11.38 -5.26
C LEU A 121 -2.23 12.83 -5.60
N HIS A 122 -1.12 13.03 -6.32
CA HIS A 122 -0.66 14.35 -6.75
C HIS A 122 -1.64 15.03 -7.72
N ALA A 123 -2.10 14.30 -8.74
CA ALA A 123 -3.10 14.80 -9.69
C ALA A 123 -4.42 15.18 -9.01
N ARG A 124 -4.87 14.43 -7.99
CA ARG A 124 -6.04 14.80 -7.20
C ARG A 124 -5.83 16.08 -6.41
N GLU A 125 -4.68 16.26 -5.77
CA GLU A 125 -4.35 17.50 -5.03
C GLU A 125 -4.40 18.73 -5.95
N LEU A 126 -4.03 18.57 -7.22
CA LEU A 126 -4.13 19.61 -8.26
C LEU A 126 -5.53 19.74 -8.89
N GLY A 127 -6.47 18.86 -8.55
CA GLY A 127 -7.82 18.83 -9.17
C GLY A 127 -7.84 18.28 -10.60
N CYS A 128 -6.75 17.71 -11.09
CA CYS A 128 -6.59 17.20 -12.45
C CYS A 128 -7.18 15.79 -12.58
N ARG A 129 -8.35 15.65 -13.19
CA ARG A 129 -8.91 14.34 -13.55
C ARG A 129 -8.41 13.89 -14.91
N ILE A 130 -7.97 12.64 -15.00
CA ILE A 130 -7.58 12.01 -16.25
C ILE A 130 -8.81 11.28 -16.80
N HIS A 131 -9.38 11.78 -17.89
CA HIS A 131 -10.54 11.20 -18.56
C HIS A 131 -10.18 9.96 -19.39
N HIS A 132 -9.44 9.02 -18.81
CA HIS A 132 -9.11 7.75 -19.45
C HIS A 132 -9.55 6.57 -18.59
N ILE A 133 -10.16 5.56 -19.22
CA ILE A 133 -10.54 4.31 -18.55
C ILE A 133 -9.28 3.49 -18.35
N THR A 134 -8.62 3.65 -17.20
CA THR A 134 -7.55 2.75 -16.78
C THR A 134 -8.19 1.47 -16.24
N VAL A 135 -7.92 0.32 -16.88
CA VAL A 135 -8.35 -1.00 -16.40
C VAL A 135 -7.73 -1.22 -15.01
N ALA A 136 -8.54 -1.60 -14.03
CA ALA A 136 -8.06 -1.88 -12.68
C ALA A 136 -6.93 -2.93 -12.75
N PRO A 137 -5.90 -2.84 -11.92
CA PRO A 137 -4.94 -3.93 -11.83
C PRO A 137 -5.70 -5.21 -11.45
N ALA A 138 -5.60 -6.25 -12.27
CA ALA A 138 -6.13 -7.57 -11.97
C ALA A 138 -5.53 -8.19 -10.68
N ILE A 139 -4.48 -7.58 -10.13
CA ILE A 139 -3.68 -8.05 -8.99
C ILE A 139 -4.43 -7.91 -7.65
N LEU A 140 -5.42 -7.01 -7.54
CA LEU A 140 -6.13 -6.74 -6.29
C LEU A 140 -7.18 -7.79 -5.87
N GLY A 141 -7.20 -8.96 -6.52
CA GLY A 141 -8.13 -10.06 -6.25
C GLY A 141 -7.44 -11.39 -5.94
N GLY A 142 -6.50 -11.41 -4.99
CA GLY A 142 -5.91 -12.66 -4.52
C GLY A 142 -6.97 -13.67 -4.04
N LEU A 143 -6.70 -14.97 -4.20
CA LEU A 143 -7.60 -16.06 -3.78
C LEU A 143 -7.85 -16.07 -2.26
N ASP A 144 -6.94 -15.47 -1.48
CA ASP A 144 -7.07 -15.30 -0.03
C ASP A 144 -6.50 -13.95 0.46
N LEU A 145 -6.88 -13.58 1.69
CA LEU A 145 -6.46 -12.34 2.36
C LEU A 145 -4.94 -12.27 2.57
N ALA A 146 -4.26 -13.40 2.77
CA ALA A 146 -2.83 -13.42 3.08
C ALA A 146 -1.98 -13.00 1.87
N THR A 147 -2.35 -13.50 0.70
CA THR A 147 -1.72 -13.18 -0.59
C THR A 147 -1.89 -11.70 -0.90
N GLU A 148 -3.10 -11.19 -0.69
CA GLU A 148 -3.38 -9.78 -0.88
C GLU A 148 -2.59 -8.88 0.07
N VAL A 149 -2.55 -9.22 1.37
CA VAL A 149 -1.75 -8.48 2.34
C VAL A 149 -0.28 -8.43 1.90
N ALA A 150 0.26 -9.54 1.38
CA ALA A 150 1.64 -9.58 0.89
C ALA A 150 1.86 -8.64 -0.29
N VAL A 151 0.93 -8.58 -1.25
CA VAL A 151 0.99 -7.62 -2.38
C VAL A 151 0.92 -6.18 -1.88
N LEU A 152 -0.06 -5.87 -1.03
CA LEU A 152 -0.22 -4.52 -0.48
C LEU A 152 0.98 -4.07 0.36
N GLU A 153 1.63 -4.98 1.09
CA GLU A 153 2.87 -4.67 1.83
C GLU A 153 4.03 -4.32 0.89
N ARG A 154 4.12 -4.95 -0.29
CA ARG A 154 5.14 -4.59 -1.30
C ARG A 154 4.85 -3.22 -1.88
N ILE A 155 3.60 -2.95 -2.27
CA ILE A 155 3.17 -1.63 -2.77
C ILE A 155 3.47 -0.54 -1.72
N ALA A 156 3.09 -0.78 -0.46
CA ALA A 156 3.35 0.15 0.64
C ALA A 156 4.84 0.44 0.86
N ARG A 157 5.71 -0.56 0.62
CA ARG A 157 7.17 -0.40 0.69
C ARG A 157 7.68 0.56 -0.37
N TYR A 158 7.24 0.41 -1.62
CA TYR A 158 7.62 1.31 -2.71
C TYR A 158 7.04 2.71 -2.50
N HIS A 159 5.76 2.81 -2.10
CA HIS A 159 5.10 4.08 -1.86
C HIS A 159 5.83 4.94 -0.82
N LYS A 160 6.34 4.34 0.27
CA LYS A 160 6.92 5.10 1.38
C LYS A 160 8.32 5.67 1.09
N ARG A 161 9.15 4.97 0.31
CA ARG A 161 10.61 5.24 0.26
C ARG A 161 11.29 5.01 -1.10
N SER A 162 10.55 4.74 -2.17
CA SER A 162 11.19 4.40 -3.44
C SER A 162 11.63 5.63 -4.23
N THR A 163 12.95 5.75 -4.44
CA THR A 163 13.54 6.73 -5.38
C THR A 163 13.12 6.45 -6.82
N LEU A 164 12.85 5.18 -7.17
CA LEU A 164 12.34 4.79 -8.48
C LEU A 164 10.95 5.38 -8.72
N VAL A 165 10.05 5.26 -7.72
CA VAL A 165 8.71 5.87 -7.80
C VAL A 165 8.81 7.39 -7.91
N ALA A 166 9.66 8.02 -7.09
CA ALA A 166 9.86 9.47 -7.16
C ALA A 166 10.38 9.93 -8.54
N ARG A 167 11.33 9.20 -9.13
CA ARG A 167 11.83 9.45 -10.49
C ARG A 167 10.75 9.30 -11.55
N ALA A 168 9.91 8.26 -11.44
CA ALA A 168 8.82 8.04 -12.38
C ALA A 168 7.80 9.18 -12.37
N VAL A 169 7.42 9.66 -11.18
CA VAL A 169 6.50 10.80 -11.01
C VAL A 169 7.13 12.09 -11.57
N ALA A 170 8.40 12.36 -11.26
CA ALA A 170 9.10 13.53 -11.79
C ALA A 170 9.22 13.50 -13.33
N GLN A 171 9.46 12.34 -13.93
CA GLN A 171 9.49 12.20 -15.39
C GLN A 171 8.11 12.41 -16.01
N LEU A 172 7.04 11.91 -15.38
CA LEU A 172 5.67 12.15 -15.83
C LEU A 172 5.36 13.66 -15.86
N GLU A 173 5.75 14.39 -14.82
CA GLU A 173 5.57 15.85 -14.72
C GLU A 173 6.33 16.59 -15.83
N GLN A 174 7.56 16.17 -16.13
CA GLN A 174 8.34 16.74 -17.24
C GLN A 174 7.70 16.48 -18.61
N GLU A 175 7.09 15.31 -18.81
CA GLU A 175 6.38 14.97 -20.04
C GLU A 175 4.98 15.64 -20.16
N ALA A 176 4.42 16.07 -19.03
CA ALA A 176 3.14 16.78 -18.96
C ALA A 176 3.31 18.31 -19.12
N ALA A 177 4.48 18.85 -18.76
CA ALA A 177 4.81 20.25 -19.02
C ALA A 177 4.77 20.53 -20.54
N PRO A 178 4.20 21.66 -20.98
CA PRO A 178 4.19 22.00 -22.40
C PRO A 178 5.63 22.03 -22.91
N ARG A 179 5.94 21.21 -23.92
CA ARG A 179 7.19 21.39 -24.68
C ARG A 179 7.15 22.80 -25.25
N VAL A 180 7.94 23.69 -24.66
CA VAL A 180 8.28 24.95 -25.30
C VAL A 180 9.23 24.56 -26.42
N ASP A 181 8.67 24.18 -27.57
CA ASP A 181 9.44 23.97 -28.78
C ASP A 181 9.99 25.35 -29.17
N THR A 182 11.22 25.65 -28.76
CA THR A 182 12.00 26.75 -29.31
C THR A 182 12.28 26.45 -30.77
N PHE A 183 11.42 26.94 -31.65
CA PHE A 183 11.73 27.09 -33.07
C PHE A 183 12.91 28.08 -33.18
N THR A 184 14.05 27.58 -33.64
CA THR A 184 15.14 28.37 -34.23
C THR A 184 15.13 28.06 -35.72
#